data_AF-A0A2S4L3J0-F1
#
_entry.id   AF-A0A2S4L3J0-F1
#
_cell.length_a   1.000
_cell.length_b   1.000
_cell.length_c   1.000
_cell.angle_alpha   90.00
_cell.angle_beta   90.00
_cell.angle_gamma   90.00
#
_symmetry.space_group_name_H-M   'P 1'
#
loop_
_entity.id
_entity.type
_entity.pdbx_description
1 polymer ?
#
loop_
_entity_poly.entity_id
_entity_poly.type
_entity_poly.pdbx_seq_one_letter_code
_entity_poly.pdbx_strand_id
1 'polypeptide(L)' 'MLLEWGVAEADRLRLPSYLEATEQGRPLYERHGFRAVGKLVTDLSKWNGPADADVVLMVRPPSEP' A
#
# COMPACT_ATOMS: atom_id res chain seq x y z
N MET A 1 -4.68 -12.03 -10.83
CA MET A 1 -5.12 -11.38 -9.57
C MET A 1 -5.24 -9.86 -9.80
N LEU A 2 -6.18 -9.13 -9.16
CA LEU A 2 -6.39 -7.68 -9.45
C LEU A 2 -5.13 -6.82 -9.27
N LEU A 3 -4.30 -7.14 -8.26
CA LEU A 3 -3.07 -6.41 -7.98
C LEU A 3 -2.04 -6.54 -9.11
N GLU A 4 -1.89 -7.72 -9.73
CA GLU A 4 -0.97 -7.95 -10.85
C GLU A 4 -1.33 -7.08 -12.06
N TRP A 5 -2.62 -7.00 -12.38
CA TRP A 5 -3.11 -6.13 -13.45
C TRP A 5 -2.81 -4.65 -13.13
N GLY A 6 -3.10 -4.22 -11.89
CA GLY A 6 -2.91 -2.82 -11.49
C GLY A 6 -1.44 -2.38 -11.55
N VAL A 7 -0.50 -3.21 -11.06
CA VAL A 7 0.93 -2.87 -11.13
C VAL A 7 1.48 -2.92 -12.56
N ALA A 8 0.97 -3.83 -13.40
CA ALA A 8 1.34 -3.88 -14.81
C ALA A 8 0.85 -2.62 -15.57
N GLU A 9 -0.35 -2.14 -15.27
CA GLU A 9 -0.87 -0.91 -15.85
C GLU A 9 -0.10 0.33 -15.37
N ALA A 10 0.27 0.39 -14.08
CA ALA A 10 1.12 1.44 -13.54
C ALA A 10 2.50 1.44 -14.22
N ASP A 11 3.09 0.27 -14.46
CA ASP A 11 4.35 0.12 -15.20
C ASP A 11 4.23 0.60 -16.64
N ARG A 12 3.15 0.22 -17.34
CA ARG A 12 2.85 0.66 -18.71
C ARG A 12 2.76 2.18 -18.81
N LEU A 13 2.15 2.82 -17.80
CA LEU A 13 1.99 4.27 -17.72
C LEU A 13 3.20 5.00 -17.11
N ARG A 14 4.21 4.26 -16.63
CA ARG A 14 5.40 4.80 -15.95
C ARG A 14 5.05 5.62 -14.70
N LEU A 15 4.02 5.18 -13.96
CA LEU A 15 3.56 5.86 -12.76
C LEU A 15 3.97 5.10 -11.49
N PRO A 16 4.37 5.80 -10.42
CA PRO A 16 4.50 5.17 -9.11
C PRO A 16 3.12 4.77 -8.59
N SER A 17 3.07 3.71 -7.80
CA SER A 17 1.87 3.27 -7.07
C SER A 17 2.03 3.55 -5.59
N TYR A 18 0.96 4.01 -4.95
CA TYR A 18 0.87 4.24 -3.50
C TYR A 18 -0.32 3.48 -2.92
N LEU A 19 -0.17 2.93 -1.72
CA LEU A 19 -1.27 2.33 -0.97
C LEU A 19 -1.04 2.37 0.54
N GLU A 20 -2.11 2.11 1.27
CA GLU A 20 -2.13 1.91 2.72
C GLU A 20 -2.38 0.43 2.99
N ALA A 21 -1.41 -0.24 3.58
CA ALA A 21 -1.47 -1.66 3.88
C ALA A 21 -1.81 -1.91 5.34
N THR A 22 -2.73 -2.83 5.60
CA THR A 22 -2.83 -3.47 6.91
C THR A 22 -1.60 -4.35 7.16
N GLU A 23 -1.32 -4.66 8.42
CA GLU A 23 -0.23 -5.59 8.78
C GLU A 23 -0.40 -6.96 8.09
N GLN A 24 -1.64 -7.45 7.95
CA GLN A 24 -1.92 -8.71 7.25
C GLN A 24 -1.75 -8.61 5.73
N GLY A 25 -2.06 -7.45 5.13
CA GLY A 25 -1.97 -7.23 3.68
C GLY A 25 -0.55 -6.91 3.20
N ARG A 26 0.29 -6.32 4.07
CA ARG A 26 1.65 -5.88 3.75
C ARG A 26 2.50 -6.93 3.04
N PRO A 27 2.60 -8.20 3.47
CA PRO A 27 3.42 -9.20 2.80
C PRO A 27 3.02 -9.46 1.35
N LEU A 28 1.74 -9.29 0.99
CA LEU A 28 1.29 -9.41 -0.39
C LEU A 28 1.87 -8.30 -1.27
N TYR A 29 1.84 -7.05 -0.78
CA TYR A 29 2.32 -5.89 -1.52
C TYR A 29 3.85 -5.88 -1.64
N GLU A 30 4.58 -6.30 -0.61
CA GLU A 30 6.04 -6.43 -0.66
C GLU A 30 6.49 -7.38 -1.78
N ARG A 31 5.78 -8.51 -1.98
CA ARG A 31 6.04 -9.43 -3.10
C ARG A 31 5.83 -8.81 -4.49
N HIS A 32 5.09 -7.70 -4.58
CA HIS A 32 4.86 -6.96 -5.82
C HIS A 32 5.76 -5.73 -5.96
N GLY A 33 6.76 -5.56 -5.08
CA GLY A 33 7.75 -4.49 -5.17
C GLY A 33 7.39 -3.20 -4.43
N PHE A 34 6.29 -3.19 -3.66
CA PHE A 34 6.00 -2.09 -2.75
C PHE A 34 6.97 -2.10 -1.57
N ARG A 35 7.34 -0.92 -1.10
CA ARG A 35 8.23 -0.70 0.04
C ARG A 35 7.55 0.21 1.05
N ALA A 36 7.69 -0.10 2.33
CA ALA A 36 7.18 0.75 3.39
C ALA A 36 7.93 2.10 3.40
N VAL A 37 7.17 3.19 3.49
CA VAL A 37 7.69 4.57 3.56
C VAL A 37 7.21 5.31 4.79
N GLY A 38 6.26 4.76 5.54
CA GLY A 38 5.78 5.35 6.79
C GLY A 38 4.68 4.53 7.44
N LYS A 39 4.19 5.03 8.58
CA LYS A 39 2.99 4.54 9.26
C LYS A 39 2.06 5.71 9.52
N LEU A 40 0.76 5.49 9.35
CA LEU A 40 -0.28 6.42 9.74
C LEU A 40 -1.10 5.78 10.85
N VAL A 41 -1.26 6.48 11.97
CA VAL A 41 -2.11 6.06 13.09
C VAL A 41 -3.30 7.02 13.12
N THR A 42 -4.50 6.46 13.09
CA THR A 42 -5.75 7.23 13.08
C THR A 42 -6.59 6.84 14.29
N ASP A 43 -7.02 7.83 15.05
CA ASP A 43 -8.01 7.63 16.11
C ASP A 43 -9.40 7.52 15.49
N LEU A 44 -9.94 6.31 15.50
CA LEU A 44 -11.29 6.01 15.00
C LEU A 44 -12.33 5.86 16.13
N SER A 45 -11.98 6.18 17.38
CA SER A 45 -12.85 6.01 18.54
C SER A 45 -14.18 6.77 18.41
N LYS A 46 -14.16 7.94 17.76
CA LYS A 46 -15.37 8.72 17.43
C LYS A 46 -16.41 7.92 16.66
N TRP A 47 -16.00 6.92 15.88
CA TRP A 47 -16.87 6.07 15.07
C TRP A 47 -16.95 4.64 15.62
N ASN A 48 -16.72 4.46 16.92
CA ASN A 48 -16.77 3.15 17.59
C ASN A 48 -15.68 2.17 17.09
N GLY A 49 -14.58 2.70 16.53
CA GLY A 49 -13.39 1.94 16.12
C GLY A 49 -12.24 2.04 17.13
N PRO A 50 -11.06 1.45 16.81
CA PRO A 50 -9.86 1.55 17.63
C PRO A 50 -9.33 2.99 17.72
N ALA A 51 -8.73 3.36 18.85
CA ALA A 51 -8.10 4.67 19.02
C ALA A 51 -6.72 4.77 18.33
N ASP A 52 -6.19 3.64 17.88
CA ASP A 52 -4.83 3.45 17.37
C ASP A 52 -4.81 2.64 16.06
N ALA A 53 -5.85 2.79 15.23
CA ALA A 53 -5.91 2.09 13.95
C ALA A 53 -4.73 2.51 13.06
N ASP A 54 -3.80 1.59 12.80
CA ASP A 54 -2.60 1.85 12.03
C ASP A 54 -2.62 1.19 10.64
N VAL A 55 -2.00 1.89 9.69
CA VAL A 55 -1.71 1.39 8.35
C VAL A 55 -0.28 1.71 7.99
N VAL A 56 0.35 0.83 7.22
CA VAL A 56 1.69 1.04 6.66
C VAL A 56 1.54 1.72 5.30
N LEU A 57 2.12 2.90 5.16
CA LEU A 57 2.17 3.61 3.90
C LEU A 57 3.22 2.96 3.02
N MET A 58 2.86 2.57 1.80
CA MET A 58 3.77 1.86 0.89
C MET A 58 3.80 2.48 -0.49
N VAL A 59 4.99 2.52 -1.09
CA VAL A 59 5.23 3.04 -2.44
C VAL A 59 5.94 1.98 -3.29
N ARG A 60 5.54 1.88 -4.55
CA ARG A 60 6.22 1.10 -5.58
C ARG A 60 6.60 2.02 -6.74
N PRO A 61 7.89 2.15 -7.09
CA PRO A 61 8.29 2.82 -8.34
C PRO A 61 7.88 1.97 -9.56
N PRO A 62 7.68 2.57 -10.75
CA PRO A 62 7.45 1.80 -11.96
C PRO A 62 8.70 0.96 -12.31
N SER A 63 8.51 -0.21 -12.91
CA SER A 63 9.60 -1.09 -13.37
C SER A 63 10.56 -0.36 -14.32
N GLU A 64 11.86 -0.63 -14.22
CA GLU A 64 12.85 -0.11 -15.17
C GLU A 64 12.61 -0.71 -16.58
N PRO A 65 12.90 0.04 -17.66
CA PRO A 65 12.69 -0.42 -19.03
C PRO A 65 13.67 -1.52 -19.45
#